data_AF-A0A495SJP6-F1
#
_entry.id   AF-A0A495SJP6-F1
#
_cell.length_a   1.000
_cell.length_b   1.000
_cell.length_c   1.000
_cell.angle_alpha   90.00
_cell.angle_beta   90.00
_cell.angle_gamma   90.00
#
_symmetry.space_group_name_H-M   'P 1'
#
loop_
_entity.id
_entity.type
_entity.pdbx_description
1 polymer ?
#
loop_
_entity_poly.entity_id
_entity_poly.type
_entity_poly.pdbx_seq_one_letter_code
_entity_poly.pdbx_strand_id
1 'polypeptide(L)'
;MKERKVINCVITDLDDTIWNWLEMWHSSFKPYFDDIVKSTKVNPDVLKADFKNLHQKYGTTEVSFAFNELTSLSAKQKEEITKKPITGKSILHKYYSNKKRNLNSYNGVLDTLKKLKEQGVLIIGFTESNAFFTKTRIKHLDLDGVFDCIYTPVDSGIPENTIRYYPENYWEPKLTEIRHLSKYDRKPNKEILEIILRDFKLKKEQTIYIGDKLDRDIQMAIDTGVTSVYASYGHIIENEKYELLKAVTHWNDDDVKREIEFKEKLKNKEIEPDYKLINSYDEILNYFRFKQNDLKLNIELLPNVIAVWNKITDVQQHFNDIALKIRNLALTTFTFIIAGIGFLFKENLSFIIFNYYIPVSAIFSILGALIIWVFYFMDKHWYHKFLVGSVKQSSKIENKWNKIFPEIGLSNSISKESNYNFEKFGIRFKSNSNRRFIFFYRPLIWSLVIITVLLFIFNQHQKSVSYKFYEQSIKQNKVLDIDNKDLKIENELLKKALKEKK
;
A
#
# COMPACT_ATOMS: atom_id res chain seq x y z
N MET A 1 15.20 -18.40 -24.89
CA MET A 1 13.88 -18.15 -24.25
C MET A 1 12.87 -17.96 -25.36
N LYS A 2 11.75 -18.70 -25.39
CA LYS A 2 10.65 -18.43 -26.32
C LYS A 2 10.18 -16.98 -26.11
N GLU A 3 9.92 -16.26 -27.18
CA GLU A 3 9.40 -14.90 -27.11
C GLU A 3 8.00 -14.91 -26.47
N ARG A 4 7.79 -14.09 -25.43
CA ARG A 4 6.51 -14.04 -24.71
C ARG A 4 5.46 -13.30 -25.55
N LYS A 5 4.26 -13.87 -25.64
CA LYS A 5 3.12 -13.26 -26.34
C LYS A 5 2.77 -11.91 -25.71
N VAL A 6 2.44 -10.93 -26.56
CA VAL A 6 2.14 -9.56 -26.13
C VAL A 6 0.63 -9.37 -25.97
N ILE A 7 0.19 -9.09 -24.74
CA ILE A 7 -1.21 -9.01 -24.35
C ILE A 7 -1.57 -7.57 -23.99
N ASN A 8 -2.76 -7.12 -24.39
CA ASN A 8 -3.30 -5.81 -24.03
C ASN A 8 -4.71 -5.88 -23.42
N CYS A 9 -5.31 -7.07 -23.33
CA CYS A 9 -6.55 -7.29 -22.59
C CYS A 9 -6.48 -8.58 -21.78
N VAL A 10 -6.96 -8.50 -20.53
CA VAL A 10 -7.24 -9.63 -19.66
C VAL A 10 -8.73 -9.67 -19.41
N ILE A 11 -9.36 -10.76 -19.82
CA ILE A 11 -10.71 -11.13 -19.40
C ILE A 11 -10.53 -12.19 -18.32
N THR A 12 -11.23 -12.07 -17.20
CA THR A 12 -11.06 -12.99 -16.08
C THR A 12 -12.40 -13.33 -15.45
N ASP A 13 -12.58 -14.59 -15.12
CA ASP A 13 -13.54 -15.00 -14.11
C ASP A 13 -13.20 -14.35 -12.76
N LEU A 14 -14.16 -14.31 -11.84
CA LEU A 14 -14.06 -13.64 -10.55
C LEU A 14 -14.11 -14.59 -9.35
N ASP A 15 -15.16 -15.42 -9.25
CA ASP A 15 -15.38 -16.28 -8.09
C ASP A 15 -14.47 -17.49 -8.17
N ASP A 16 -13.67 -17.71 -7.13
CA ASP A 16 -12.62 -18.74 -7.09
C ASP A 16 -11.44 -18.52 -8.05
N THR A 17 -11.50 -17.50 -8.90
CA THR A 17 -10.34 -17.01 -9.69
C THR A 17 -9.64 -15.79 -9.05
N ILE A 18 -10.39 -14.74 -8.68
CA ILE A 18 -9.87 -13.48 -8.11
C ILE A 18 -9.97 -13.49 -6.58
N TRP A 19 -11.05 -14.04 -6.04
CA TRP A 19 -11.28 -14.18 -4.60
C TRP A 19 -11.82 -15.55 -4.27
N ASN A 20 -11.58 -16.00 -3.04
CA ASN A 20 -12.04 -17.31 -2.59
C ASN A 20 -13.50 -17.24 -2.17
N TRP A 21 -14.40 -17.50 -3.12
CA TRP A 21 -15.85 -17.41 -2.92
C TRP A 21 -16.34 -18.59 -2.08
N LEU A 22 -15.90 -19.81 -2.41
CA LEU A 22 -16.37 -21.00 -1.71
C LEU A 22 -16.01 -20.97 -0.22
N GLU A 23 -14.78 -20.55 0.11
CA GLU A 23 -14.36 -20.39 1.52
C GLU A 23 -15.21 -19.35 2.23
N MET A 24 -15.40 -18.17 1.63
CA MET A 24 -16.22 -17.10 2.19
C MET A 24 -17.65 -17.60 2.43
N TRP A 25 -18.24 -18.28 1.45
CA TRP A 25 -19.60 -18.80 1.53
C TRP A 25 -19.70 -19.88 2.63
N HIS A 26 -18.83 -20.89 2.61
CA HIS A 26 -18.89 -21.99 3.57
C HIS A 26 -18.64 -21.50 5.01
N SER A 27 -17.61 -20.69 5.22
CA SER A 27 -17.24 -20.17 6.55
C SER A 27 -18.23 -19.15 7.11
N SER A 28 -19.19 -18.70 6.30
CA SER A 28 -20.35 -17.91 6.77
C SER A 28 -21.61 -18.78 6.92
N PHE A 29 -21.96 -19.57 5.90
CA PHE A 29 -23.19 -20.35 5.85
C PHE A 29 -23.21 -21.53 6.82
N LYS A 30 -22.14 -22.33 6.91
CA LYS A 30 -22.13 -23.52 7.78
C LYS A 30 -22.32 -23.16 9.26
N PRO A 31 -21.58 -22.19 9.84
CA PRO A 31 -21.85 -21.75 11.21
C PRO A 31 -23.24 -21.16 11.42
N TYR A 32 -23.76 -20.45 10.41
CA TYR A 32 -25.10 -19.87 10.44
C TYR A 32 -26.18 -20.96 10.49
N PHE A 33 -26.07 -21.96 9.62
CA PHE A 33 -26.93 -23.14 9.61
C PHE A 33 -26.88 -23.90 10.94
N ASP A 34 -25.68 -24.19 11.46
CA ASP A 34 -25.50 -24.92 12.72
C ASP A 34 -26.10 -24.16 13.92
N ASP A 35 -25.91 -22.85 13.97
CA ASP A 35 -26.47 -22.00 15.03
C ASP A 35 -28.01 -21.99 14.97
N ILE A 36 -28.61 -21.98 13.77
CA ILE A 36 -30.07 -22.11 13.59
C ILE A 36 -30.55 -23.47 14.08
N VAL A 37 -29.92 -24.57 13.65
CA VAL A 37 -30.29 -25.93 14.09
C VAL A 37 -30.22 -26.03 15.61
N LYS A 38 -29.13 -25.54 16.22
CA LYS A 38 -28.94 -25.58 17.67
C LYS A 38 -29.97 -24.74 18.43
N SER A 39 -30.25 -23.53 17.96
CA SER A 39 -31.19 -22.59 18.59
C SER A 39 -32.63 -23.06 18.49
N THR A 40 -33.03 -23.56 17.32
CA THR A 40 -34.43 -23.82 16.99
C THR A 40 -34.84 -25.28 17.15
N LYS A 41 -33.86 -26.19 17.22
CA LYS A 41 -34.02 -27.66 17.23
C LYS A 41 -34.76 -28.21 16.01
N VAL A 42 -34.78 -27.48 14.89
CA VAL A 42 -35.34 -27.96 13.62
C VAL A 42 -34.49 -29.12 13.07
N ASN A 43 -35.13 -30.07 12.38
CA ASN A 43 -34.40 -31.15 11.72
C ASN A 43 -33.45 -30.57 10.65
N PRO A 44 -32.14 -30.91 10.67
CA PRO A 44 -31.16 -30.37 9.72
C PRO A 44 -31.52 -30.61 8.25
N ASP A 45 -32.07 -31.76 7.90
CA ASP A 45 -32.36 -32.10 6.51
C ASP A 45 -33.60 -31.34 5.99
N VAL A 46 -34.58 -31.11 6.86
CA VAL A 46 -35.72 -30.22 6.56
C VAL A 46 -35.24 -28.79 6.35
N LEU A 47 -34.34 -28.28 7.20
CA LEU A 47 -33.79 -26.94 7.05
C LEU A 47 -32.94 -26.79 5.79
N LYS A 48 -32.14 -27.80 5.42
CA LYS A 48 -31.39 -27.80 4.16
C LYS A 48 -32.32 -27.73 2.95
N ALA A 49 -33.38 -28.55 2.93
CA ALA A 49 -34.36 -28.53 1.84
C ALA A 49 -35.06 -27.16 1.72
N ASP A 50 -35.39 -26.54 2.85
CA ASP A 50 -36.02 -25.22 2.89
C ASP A 50 -35.06 -24.10 2.41
N PHE A 51 -33.77 -24.16 2.79
CA PHE A 51 -32.74 -23.29 2.19
C PHE A 51 -32.57 -23.54 0.69
N LYS A 52 -32.59 -24.80 0.24
CA LYS A 52 -32.53 -25.14 -1.18
C LYS A 52 -33.68 -24.47 -1.95
N ASN A 53 -34.90 -24.54 -1.44
CA ASN A 53 -36.08 -23.87 -2.03
C ASN A 53 -35.90 -22.35 -2.07
N LEU A 54 -35.41 -21.74 -0.99
CA LEU A 54 -35.10 -20.32 -0.94
C LEU A 54 -34.06 -19.93 -1.99
N HIS A 55 -32.97 -20.70 -2.09
CA HIS A 55 -31.89 -20.42 -3.02
C HIS A 55 -32.34 -20.60 -4.48
N GLN A 56 -33.16 -21.61 -4.78
CA GLN A 56 -33.78 -21.82 -6.09
C GLN A 56 -34.71 -20.65 -6.47
N LYS A 57 -35.51 -20.15 -5.52
CA LYS A 57 -36.41 -19.00 -5.74
C LYS A 57 -35.67 -17.74 -6.20
N TYR A 58 -34.49 -17.48 -5.64
CA TYR A 58 -33.68 -16.29 -5.95
C TYR A 58 -32.46 -16.56 -6.83
N GLY A 59 -32.31 -17.79 -7.36
CA GLY A 59 -31.21 -18.16 -8.25
C GLY A 59 -29.81 -17.99 -7.65
N THR A 60 -29.66 -18.06 -6.32
CA THR A 60 -28.34 -17.91 -5.67
C THR A 60 -28.34 -18.49 -4.25
N THR A 61 -27.19 -19.00 -3.81
CA THR A 61 -27.00 -19.49 -2.43
C THR A 61 -26.63 -18.38 -1.45
N GLU A 62 -26.56 -17.13 -1.90
CA GLU A 62 -26.10 -16.01 -1.08
C GLU A 62 -27.21 -15.23 -0.39
N VAL A 63 -28.46 -15.57 -0.68
CA VAL A 63 -29.67 -14.99 -0.06
C VAL A 63 -30.04 -15.66 1.26
N SER A 64 -29.14 -16.44 1.89
CA SER A 64 -29.44 -17.14 3.14
C SER A 64 -29.81 -16.20 4.32
N PHE A 65 -29.53 -14.90 4.20
CA PHE A 65 -30.00 -13.88 5.14
C PHE A 65 -31.53 -13.66 5.08
N ALA A 66 -32.22 -14.12 4.03
CA ALA A 66 -33.66 -14.06 3.87
C ALA A 66 -34.40 -15.14 4.68
N PHE A 67 -33.94 -15.42 5.91
CA PHE A 67 -34.47 -16.49 6.76
C PHE A 67 -35.95 -16.32 7.10
N ASN A 68 -36.51 -15.11 6.95
CA ASN A 68 -37.94 -14.84 7.15
C ASN A 68 -38.84 -15.65 6.21
N GLU A 69 -38.33 -16.07 5.05
CA GLU A 69 -39.08 -16.90 4.10
C GLU A 69 -38.96 -18.40 4.35
N LEU A 70 -38.10 -18.83 5.27
CA LEU A 70 -37.98 -20.24 5.63
C LEU A 70 -39.29 -20.74 6.25
N THR A 71 -39.88 -21.76 5.63
CA THR A 71 -41.15 -22.35 6.05
C THR A 71 -40.99 -23.37 7.18
N SER A 72 -39.78 -23.90 7.34
CA SER A 72 -39.39 -24.84 8.40
C SER A 72 -39.27 -24.19 9.79
N LEU A 73 -39.33 -22.85 9.87
CA LEU A 73 -39.19 -22.08 11.11
C LEU A 73 -40.48 -21.33 11.46
N SER A 74 -40.92 -21.47 12.71
CA SER A 74 -42.00 -20.64 13.29
C SER A 74 -41.57 -19.18 13.47
N ALA A 75 -42.54 -18.26 13.62
CA ALA A 75 -42.26 -16.85 13.89
C ALA A 75 -41.33 -16.64 15.11
N LYS A 76 -41.59 -17.37 16.20
CA LYS A 76 -40.75 -17.32 17.42
C LYS A 76 -39.32 -17.83 17.18
N GLN A 77 -39.14 -18.85 16.35
CA GLN A 77 -37.80 -19.34 15.98
C GLN A 77 -37.05 -18.34 15.10
N LYS A 78 -37.75 -17.62 14.20
CA LYS A 78 -37.18 -16.56 13.38
C LYS A 78 -36.68 -15.39 14.22
N GLU A 79 -37.38 -15.04 15.30
CA GLU A 79 -36.93 -13.99 16.24
C GLU A 79 -35.58 -14.33 16.90
N GLU A 80 -35.33 -15.60 17.23
CA GLU A 80 -34.06 -16.02 17.85
C GLU A 80 -32.84 -15.81 16.91
N ILE A 81 -33.05 -15.71 15.59
CA ILE A 81 -31.96 -15.48 14.61
C ILE A 81 -31.42 -14.04 14.70
N THR A 82 -32.29 -13.07 14.98
CA THR A 82 -31.93 -11.64 15.06
C THR A 82 -31.72 -11.16 16.49
N LYS A 83 -32.28 -11.86 17.47
CA LYS A 83 -32.16 -11.55 18.90
C LYS A 83 -30.71 -11.36 19.32
N LYS A 84 -30.44 -10.19 19.89
CA LYS A 84 -29.10 -9.83 20.37
C LYS A 84 -28.87 -10.46 21.77
N PRO A 85 -27.87 -11.34 21.94
CA PRO A 85 -27.53 -11.89 23.25
C PRO A 85 -26.88 -10.82 24.16
N ILE A 86 -26.82 -11.11 25.47
CA ILE A 86 -26.17 -10.24 26.48
C ILE A 86 -24.69 -10.02 26.11
N THR A 87 -24.01 -11.06 25.63
CA THR A 87 -22.63 -11.00 25.17
C THR A 87 -22.53 -11.59 23.76
N GLY A 88 -21.78 -10.93 22.87
CA GLY A 88 -21.52 -11.41 21.51
C GLY A 88 -22.47 -10.86 20.44
N LYS A 89 -22.65 -11.63 19.36
CA LYS A 89 -23.43 -11.27 18.15
C LYS A 89 -24.66 -12.17 18.04
N SER A 90 -25.76 -11.66 17.48
CA SER A 90 -26.87 -12.50 17.03
C SER A 90 -26.41 -13.46 15.92
N ILE A 91 -27.21 -14.49 15.64
CA ILE A 91 -26.90 -15.49 14.61
C ILE A 91 -26.72 -14.80 13.24
N LEU A 92 -27.63 -13.90 12.88
CA LEU A 92 -27.54 -13.12 11.63
C LEU A 92 -26.31 -12.20 11.59
N HIS A 93 -26.00 -11.51 12.68
CA HIS A 93 -24.82 -10.63 12.72
C HIS A 93 -23.52 -11.45 12.62
N LYS A 94 -23.48 -12.65 13.22
CA LYS A 94 -22.34 -13.57 13.07
C LYS A 94 -22.19 -14.03 11.61
N TYR A 95 -23.28 -14.35 10.91
CA TYR A 95 -23.26 -14.67 9.47
C TYR A 95 -22.60 -13.56 8.64
N TYR A 96 -23.07 -12.31 8.75
CA TYR A 96 -22.48 -11.18 8.03
C TYR A 96 -21.02 -10.92 8.40
N SER A 97 -20.69 -11.04 9.70
CA SER A 97 -19.32 -10.87 10.18
C SER A 97 -18.38 -11.93 9.61
N ASN A 98 -18.83 -13.18 9.50
CA ASN A 98 -18.04 -14.26 8.93
C ASN A 98 -17.88 -14.08 7.42
N LYS A 99 -18.93 -13.66 6.71
CA LYS A 99 -18.86 -13.37 5.27
C LYS A 99 -17.81 -12.31 4.99
N LYS A 100 -17.82 -11.20 5.75
CA LYS A 100 -16.83 -10.12 5.62
C LYS A 100 -15.41 -10.56 5.98
N ARG A 101 -15.21 -11.31 7.06
CA ARG A 101 -13.88 -11.71 7.55
C ARG A 101 -13.20 -12.73 6.62
N ASN A 102 -13.97 -13.56 5.95
CA ASN A 102 -13.45 -14.65 5.12
C ASN A 102 -13.43 -14.31 3.62
N LEU A 103 -13.92 -13.14 3.21
CA LEU A 103 -13.78 -12.67 1.83
C LEU A 103 -12.36 -12.12 1.61
N ASN A 104 -11.53 -12.89 0.90
CA ASN A 104 -10.15 -12.52 0.59
C ASN A 104 -9.83 -12.81 -0.88
N SER A 105 -8.99 -11.98 -1.49
CA SER A 105 -8.40 -12.25 -2.80
C SER A 105 -7.37 -13.37 -2.72
N TYR A 106 -7.18 -14.14 -3.80
CA TYR A 106 -6.07 -15.09 -3.88
C TYR A 106 -4.71 -14.38 -3.92
N ASN A 107 -3.66 -15.14 -3.59
CA ASN A 107 -2.29 -14.63 -3.56
C ASN A 107 -1.90 -14.02 -4.92
N GLY A 108 -1.29 -12.83 -4.86
CA GLY A 108 -0.79 -12.11 -6.04
C GLY A 108 -1.84 -11.40 -6.89
N VAL A 109 -3.15 -11.60 -6.63
CA VAL A 109 -4.23 -11.02 -7.46
C VAL A 109 -4.21 -9.49 -7.44
N LEU A 110 -4.32 -8.86 -6.26
CA LEU A 110 -4.45 -7.41 -6.16
C LEU A 110 -3.25 -6.68 -6.74
N ASP A 111 -2.04 -7.10 -6.38
CA ASP A 111 -0.81 -6.47 -6.86
C ASP A 111 -0.62 -6.64 -8.37
N THR A 112 -0.96 -7.81 -8.89
CA THR A 112 -0.86 -8.08 -10.34
C THR A 112 -1.87 -7.27 -11.12
N LEU A 113 -3.14 -7.28 -10.73
CA LEU A 113 -4.18 -6.50 -11.42
C LEU A 113 -3.86 -4.99 -11.37
N LYS A 114 -3.40 -4.46 -10.23
CA LYS A 114 -2.97 -3.05 -10.12
C LYS A 114 -1.80 -2.76 -11.06
N LYS A 115 -0.80 -3.65 -11.14
CA LYS A 115 0.32 -3.51 -12.08
C LYS A 115 -0.13 -3.53 -13.54
N LEU A 116 -1.02 -4.44 -13.92
CA LEU A 116 -1.60 -4.49 -15.27
C LEU A 116 -2.38 -3.21 -15.59
N LYS A 117 -3.17 -2.72 -14.62
CA LYS A 117 -3.92 -1.47 -14.75
C LYS A 117 -3.01 -0.27 -14.97
N GLU A 118 -1.91 -0.17 -14.23
CA GLU A 118 -0.88 0.87 -14.39
C GLU A 118 -0.17 0.81 -15.75
N GLN A 119 -0.04 -0.38 -16.34
CA GLN A 119 0.47 -0.58 -17.70
C GLN A 119 -0.56 -0.25 -18.80
N GLY A 120 -1.77 0.13 -18.42
CA GLY A 120 -2.85 0.47 -19.35
C GLY A 120 -3.49 -0.75 -20.03
N VAL A 121 -3.31 -1.95 -19.49
CA VAL A 121 -4.00 -3.17 -19.95
C VAL A 121 -5.50 -3.02 -19.66
N LEU A 122 -6.36 -3.44 -20.59
CA LEU A 122 -7.80 -3.50 -20.36
C LEU A 122 -8.14 -4.74 -19.52
N ILE A 123 -8.80 -4.55 -18.37
CA ILE A 123 -9.13 -5.63 -17.43
C ILE A 123 -10.65 -5.75 -17.34
N ILE A 124 -11.19 -6.88 -17.79
CA ILE A 124 -12.63 -7.14 -17.84
C ILE A 124 -12.93 -8.33 -16.93
N GLY A 125 -13.86 -8.15 -15.99
CA GLY A 125 -14.41 -9.26 -15.22
C GLY A 125 -15.60 -9.90 -15.94
N PHE A 126 -15.71 -11.23 -15.90
CA PHE A 126 -16.89 -11.95 -16.38
C PHE A 126 -17.28 -13.04 -15.40
N THR A 127 -18.38 -12.83 -14.67
CA THR A 127 -18.92 -13.76 -13.67
C THR A 127 -20.36 -14.11 -13.97
N GLU A 128 -20.78 -15.31 -13.54
CA GLU A 128 -22.18 -15.75 -13.50
C GLU A 128 -22.86 -15.41 -12.16
N SER A 129 -22.13 -14.83 -11.19
CA SER A 129 -22.69 -14.35 -9.93
C SER A 129 -23.56 -13.11 -10.14
N ASN A 130 -24.66 -13.05 -9.39
CA ASN A 130 -25.58 -11.91 -9.34
C ASN A 130 -24.88 -10.57 -9.07
N ALA A 131 -25.31 -9.52 -9.80
CA ALA A 131 -24.68 -8.20 -9.78
C ALA A 131 -24.54 -7.59 -8.39
N PHE A 132 -25.56 -7.68 -7.52
CA PHE A 132 -25.51 -7.14 -6.16
C PHE A 132 -24.32 -7.69 -5.38
N PHE A 133 -24.15 -9.02 -5.34
CA PHE A 133 -23.06 -9.64 -4.60
C PHE A 133 -21.70 -9.33 -5.23
N THR A 134 -21.62 -9.34 -6.56
CA THR A 134 -20.42 -8.91 -7.29
C THR A 134 -19.99 -7.50 -6.90
N LYS A 135 -20.91 -6.52 -6.96
CA LYS A 135 -20.65 -5.13 -6.54
C LYS A 135 -20.20 -5.03 -5.08
N THR A 136 -20.83 -5.79 -4.18
CA THR A 136 -20.44 -5.79 -2.76
C THR A 136 -19.02 -6.28 -2.54
N ARG A 137 -18.55 -7.29 -3.30
CA ARG A 137 -17.18 -7.81 -3.23
C ARG A 137 -16.18 -6.84 -3.81
N ILE A 138 -16.47 -6.25 -4.97
CA ILE A 138 -15.62 -5.24 -5.59
C ILE A 138 -15.33 -4.10 -4.62
N LYS A 139 -16.37 -3.61 -3.93
CA LYS A 139 -16.20 -2.57 -2.92
C LYS A 139 -15.45 -3.06 -1.67
N HIS A 140 -15.74 -4.26 -1.16
CA HIS A 140 -15.08 -4.80 0.03
C HIS A 140 -13.58 -5.09 -0.16
N LEU A 141 -13.21 -5.53 -1.36
CA LEU A 141 -11.84 -5.91 -1.71
C LEU A 141 -11.02 -4.76 -2.32
N ASP A 142 -11.57 -3.53 -2.35
CA ASP A 142 -10.91 -2.35 -2.93
C ASP A 142 -10.50 -2.56 -4.41
N LEU A 143 -11.42 -3.16 -5.18
CA LEU A 143 -11.25 -3.49 -6.59
C LEU A 143 -11.94 -2.48 -7.53
N ASP A 144 -12.63 -1.48 -7.00
CA ASP A 144 -13.27 -0.43 -7.80
C ASP A 144 -12.21 0.37 -8.59
N GLY A 145 -12.36 0.41 -9.91
CA GLY A 145 -11.41 1.04 -10.84
C GLY A 145 -10.22 0.15 -11.22
N VAL A 146 -10.05 -1.02 -10.59
CA VAL A 146 -9.10 -2.03 -11.08
C VAL A 146 -9.64 -2.62 -12.38
N PHE A 147 -10.85 -3.15 -12.35
CA PHE A 147 -11.59 -3.55 -13.54
C PHE A 147 -12.08 -2.32 -14.31
N ASP A 148 -11.95 -2.35 -15.63
CA ASP A 148 -12.56 -1.36 -16.51
C ASP A 148 -14.06 -1.63 -16.65
N CYS A 149 -14.43 -2.90 -16.80
CA CYS A 149 -15.81 -3.34 -16.90
C CYS A 149 -15.98 -4.73 -16.26
N ILE A 150 -17.15 -5.00 -15.69
CA ILE A 150 -17.55 -6.34 -15.25
C ILE A 150 -18.89 -6.71 -15.90
N TYR A 151 -18.91 -7.85 -16.58
CA TYR A 151 -20.13 -8.50 -17.06
C TYR A 151 -20.65 -9.45 -15.98
N THR A 152 -21.92 -9.26 -15.62
CA THR A 152 -22.59 -10.00 -14.54
C THR A 152 -24.10 -10.08 -14.80
N PRO A 153 -24.77 -11.20 -14.51
CA PRO A 153 -26.22 -11.30 -14.64
C PRO A 153 -26.98 -10.23 -13.83
N VAL A 154 -28.14 -9.83 -14.34
CA VAL A 154 -29.11 -9.07 -13.53
C VAL A 154 -29.50 -9.86 -12.28
N ASP A 155 -29.70 -9.14 -11.17
CA ASP A 155 -30.15 -9.76 -9.93
C ASP A 155 -31.53 -10.39 -10.11
N SER A 156 -31.73 -11.57 -9.53
CA SER A 156 -33.06 -12.20 -9.45
C SER A 156 -33.96 -11.57 -8.38
N GLY A 157 -33.50 -10.50 -7.74
CA GLY A 157 -34.18 -9.81 -6.64
C GLY A 157 -33.87 -10.39 -5.25
N ILE A 158 -34.47 -9.78 -4.24
CA ILE A 158 -34.47 -10.19 -2.82
C ILE A 158 -35.88 -9.99 -2.28
N PRO A 159 -36.27 -10.58 -1.13
CA PRO A 159 -37.57 -10.30 -0.53
C PRO A 159 -37.79 -8.81 -0.31
N GLU A 160 -38.98 -8.29 -0.60
CA GLU A 160 -39.31 -6.86 -0.44
C GLU A 160 -39.09 -6.36 1.00
N ASN A 161 -39.40 -7.21 1.98
CA ASN A 161 -39.24 -6.92 3.42
C ASN A 161 -37.80 -7.10 3.93
N THR A 162 -36.80 -7.20 3.03
CA THR A 162 -35.40 -7.29 3.44
C THR A 162 -34.95 -5.96 4.06
N ILE A 163 -34.43 -6.02 5.28
CA ILE A 163 -33.87 -4.85 5.97
C ILE A 163 -32.64 -4.35 5.19
N ARG A 164 -32.74 -3.16 4.61
CA ARG A 164 -31.61 -2.47 3.97
C ARG A 164 -30.87 -1.62 5.00
N TYR A 165 -29.61 -1.97 5.28
CA TYR A 165 -28.74 -1.20 6.19
C TYR A 165 -28.03 -0.03 5.50
N TYR A 166 -28.01 -0.03 4.17
CA TYR A 166 -27.29 0.94 3.36
C TYR A 166 -28.25 1.56 2.32
N PRO A 167 -28.02 2.80 1.88
CA PRO A 167 -28.78 3.40 0.80
C PRO A 167 -28.56 2.61 -0.51
N GLU A 168 -29.51 2.72 -1.44
CA GLU A 168 -29.58 1.91 -2.65
C GLU A 168 -28.31 1.95 -3.50
N ASN A 169 -27.68 3.11 -3.63
CA ASN A 169 -26.46 3.30 -4.40
C ASN A 169 -25.16 3.02 -3.62
N TYR A 170 -25.24 2.56 -2.37
CA TYR A 170 -24.04 2.39 -1.54
C TYR A 170 -23.06 1.38 -2.14
N TRP A 171 -23.55 0.31 -2.75
CA TRP A 171 -22.70 -0.75 -3.31
C TRP A 171 -22.27 -0.50 -4.75
N GLU A 172 -22.82 0.53 -5.40
CA GLU A 172 -22.46 0.84 -6.79
C GLU A 172 -20.97 1.25 -6.88
N PRO A 173 -20.18 0.58 -7.73
CA PRO A 173 -18.82 1.01 -8.05
C PRO A 173 -18.84 2.41 -8.69
N LYS A 174 -17.81 3.22 -8.43
CA LYS A 174 -17.69 4.57 -9.00
C LYS A 174 -16.86 4.59 -10.26
N LEU A 175 -15.90 3.68 -10.39
CA LEU A 175 -14.89 3.68 -11.44
C LEU A 175 -15.00 2.46 -12.36
N THR A 176 -15.43 1.31 -11.84
CA THR A 176 -15.68 0.11 -12.62
C THR A 176 -17.07 0.15 -13.24
N GLU A 177 -17.16 0.02 -14.57
CA GLU A 177 -18.43 -0.11 -15.28
C GLU A 177 -19.05 -1.48 -15.02
N ILE A 178 -20.35 -1.54 -14.72
CA ILE A 178 -21.10 -2.80 -14.63
C ILE A 178 -21.97 -2.94 -15.87
N ARG A 179 -21.80 -4.04 -16.60
CA ARG A 179 -22.67 -4.42 -17.72
C ARG A 179 -23.43 -5.68 -17.37
N HIS A 180 -24.71 -5.66 -17.73
CA HIS A 180 -25.61 -6.74 -17.40
C HIS A 180 -25.73 -7.74 -18.54
N LEU A 181 -25.63 -9.03 -18.19
CA LEU A 181 -25.98 -10.15 -19.05
C LEU A 181 -27.37 -10.66 -18.72
N SER A 182 -27.96 -11.44 -19.64
CA SER A 182 -29.16 -12.19 -19.35
C SER A 182 -28.88 -13.21 -18.24
N LYS A 183 -29.88 -13.50 -17.40
CA LYS A 183 -29.77 -14.56 -16.37
C LYS A 183 -29.60 -15.98 -16.95
N TYR A 184 -29.80 -16.13 -18.26
CA TYR A 184 -29.63 -17.39 -18.98
C TYR A 184 -28.26 -17.49 -19.67
N ASP A 185 -27.49 -16.40 -19.70
CA ASP A 185 -26.14 -16.39 -20.26
C ASP A 185 -25.21 -17.12 -19.29
N ARG A 186 -24.73 -18.30 -19.70
CA ARG A 186 -23.89 -19.16 -18.88
C ARG A 186 -22.65 -19.63 -19.61
N LYS A 187 -21.57 -19.82 -18.86
CA LYS A 187 -20.35 -20.46 -19.37
C LYS A 187 -20.63 -21.95 -19.62
N PRO A 188 -20.09 -22.56 -20.68
CA PRO A 188 -19.04 -22.07 -21.59
C PRO A 188 -19.55 -21.47 -22.91
N ASN A 189 -20.70 -20.78 -22.93
CA ASN A 189 -21.24 -20.19 -24.15
C ASN A 189 -20.26 -19.14 -24.76
N LYS A 190 -19.61 -19.51 -25.87
CA LYS A 190 -18.60 -18.68 -26.55
C LYS A 190 -19.16 -17.38 -27.09
N GLU A 191 -20.46 -17.33 -27.43
CA GLU A 191 -21.13 -16.16 -27.96
C GLU A 191 -21.08 -14.99 -26.96
N ILE A 192 -21.09 -15.28 -25.65
CA ILE A 192 -20.93 -14.26 -24.60
C ILE A 192 -19.53 -13.64 -24.68
N LEU A 193 -18.50 -14.47 -24.79
CA LEU A 193 -17.13 -13.98 -24.90
C LEU A 193 -16.91 -13.21 -26.21
N GLU A 194 -17.55 -13.61 -27.31
CA GLU A 194 -17.57 -12.86 -28.58
C GLU A 194 -18.28 -11.50 -28.47
N ILE A 195 -19.30 -11.37 -27.63
CA ILE A 195 -19.93 -10.07 -27.32
C ILE A 195 -18.91 -9.17 -26.61
N ILE A 196 -18.25 -9.67 -25.55
CA ILE A 196 -17.24 -8.91 -24.80
C ILE A 196 -16.10 -8.45 -25.72
N LEU A 197 -15.61 -9.33 -26.60
CA LEU A 197 -14.58 -8.98 -27.58
C LEU A 197 -15.04 -7.87 -28.52
N ARG A 198 -16.28 -7.91 -29.02
CA ARG A 198 -16.83 -6.89 -29.93
C ARG A 198 -17.03 -5.54 -29.24
N ASP A 199 -17.59 -5.54 -28.04
CA ASP A 199 -17.85 -4.33 -27.24
C ASP A 199 -16.58 -3.49 -27.04
N PHE A 200 -15.43 -4.16 -26.90
CA PHE A 200 -14.13 -3.55 -26.72
C PHE A 200 -13.22 -3.72 -27.94
N LYS A 201 -13.75 -4.00 -29.13
CA LYS A 201 -13.02 -4.17 -30.41
C LYS A 201 -11.68 -4.92 -30.26
N LEU A 202 -11.69 -5.99 -29.47
CA LEU A 202 -10.50 -6.72 -29.05
C LEU A 202 -10.05 -7.71 -30.11
N LYS A 203 -8.74 -7.86 -30.24
CA LYS A 203 -8.12 -8.90 -31.07
C LYS A 203 -7.87 -10.14 -30.21
N LYS A 204 -8.36 -11.30 -30.66
CA LYS A 204 -8.24 -12.58 -29.93
C LYS A 204 -6.78 -12.92 -29.60
N GLU A 205 -5.86 -12.57 -30.49
CA GLU A 205 -4.42 -12.82 -30.35
C GLU A 205 -3.75 -11.93 -29.28
N GLN A 206 -4.41 -10.87 -28.83
CA GLN A 206 -3.91 -9.94 -27.80
C GLN A 206 -4.71 -10.00 -26.50
N THR A 207 -5.64 -10.95 -26.42
CA THR A 207 -6.51 -11.18 -25.27
C THR A 207 -6.19 -12.53 -24.64
N ILE A 208 -6.27 -12.58 -23.31
CA ILE A 208 -6.27 -13.82 -22.54
C ILE A 208 -7.57 -13.93 -21.74
N TYR A 209 -8.04 -15.15 -21.52
CA TYR A 209 -9.11 -15.46 -20.58
C TYR A 209 -8.55 -16.28 -19.42
N ILE A 210 -8.80 -15.86 -18.19
CA ILE A 210 -8.33 -16.54 -16.97
C ILE A 210 -9.54 -17.05 -16.19
N GLY A 211 -9.54 -18.32 -15.77
CA GLY A 211 -10.57 -18.87 -14.88
C GLY A 211 -10.19 -20.20 -14.23
N ASP A 212 -10.93 -20.61 -13.20
CA ASP A 212 -10.66 -21.76 -12.34
C ASP A 212 -11.37 -23.06 -12.80
N LYS A 213 -12.26 -22.99 -13.79
CA LYS A 213 -12.97 -24.18 -14.30
C LYS A 213 -12.58 -24.56 -15.71
N LEU A 214 -12.03 -25.77 -15.85
CA LEU A 214 -11.62 -26.32 -17.15
C LEU A 214 -12.81 -26.43 -18.12
N ASP A 215 -13.91 -27.01 -17.65
CA ASP A 215 -15.10 -27.30 -18.44
C ASP A 215 -15.97 -26.06 -18.70
N ARG A 216 -15.70 -24.93 -18.03
CA ARG A 216 -16.39 -23.65 -18.22
C ARG A 216 -15.47 -22.63 -18.86
N ASP A 217 -14.64 -21.99 -18.04
CA ASP A 217 -13.79 -20.86 -18.42
C ASP A 217 -12.84 -21.23 -19.55
N ILE A 218 -12.14 -22.34 -19.40
CA ILE A 218 -11.10 -22.76 -20.33
C ILE A 218 -11.71 -23.28 -21.62
N GLN A 219 -12.74 -24.14 -21.54
CA GLN A 219 -13.45 -24.61 -22.72
C GLN A 219 -14.03 -23.44 -23.54
N MET A 220 -14.65 -22.46 -22.88
CA MET A 220 -15.18 -21.26 -23.53
C MET A 220 -14.07 -20.46 -24.24
N ALA A 221 -12.95 -20.23 -23.56
CA ALA A 221 -11.82 -19.50 -24.14
C ALA A 221 -11.27 -20.20 -25.39
N ILE A 222 -11.11 -21.53 -25.32
CA ILE A 222 -10.68 -22.38 -26.44
C ILE A 222 -11.68 -22.28 -27.60
N ASP A 223 -12.97 -22.42 -27.33
CA ASP A 223 -14.03 -22.40 -28.36
C ASP A 223 -14.17 -21.02 -29.03
N THR A 224 -13.85 -19.94 -28.31
CA THR A 224 -13.76 -18.59 -28.88
C THR A 224 -12.44 -18.37 -29.64
N GLY A 225 -11.39 -19.14 -29.37
CA GLY A 225 -10.04 -18.93 -29.92
C GLY A 225 -9.24 -17.83 -29.21
N VAL A 226 -9.57 -17.56 -27.95
CA VAL A 226 -8.79 -16.66 -27.06
C VAL A 226 -7.80 -17.51 -26.27
N THR A 227 -6.62 -16.95 -25.97
CA THR A 227 -5.61 -17.65 -25.16
C THR A 227 -6.21 -18.01 -23.80
N SER A 228 -6.25 -19.30 -23.48
CA SER A 228 -6.84 -19.85 -22.27
C SER A 228 -5.80 -19.99 -21.16
N VAL A 229 -6.13 -19.52 -19.96
CA VAL A 229 -5.22 -19.54 -18.81
C VAL A 229 -5.94 -20.12 -17.60
N TYR A 230 -5.53 -21.31 -17.19
CA TYR A 230 -6.17 -22.04 -16.11
C TYR A 230 -5.62 -21.64 -14.74
N ALA A 231 -6.46 -21.01 -13.91
CA ALA A 231 -6.17 -20.65 -12.53
C ALA A 231 -6.33 -21.85 -11.59
N SER A 232 -5.45 -22.84 -11.72
CA SER A 232 -5.58 -24.10 -10.97
C SER A 232 -5.43 -23.98 -9.46
N TYR A 233 -4.82 -22.90 -8.95
CA TYR A 233 -4.78 -22.60 -7.51
C TYR A 233 -6.19 -22.40 -6.91
N GLY A 234 -7.15 -21.98 -7.73
CA GLY A 234 -8.54 -21.73 -7.33
C GLY A 234 -9.45 -22.94 -7.49
N HIS A 235 -8.94 -24.00 -8.13
CA HIS A 235 -9.73 -25.16 -8.46
C HIS A 235 -10.26 -25.87 -7.22
N ILE A 236 -11.59 -25.98 -7.14
CA ILE A 236 -12.27 -26.65 -6.04
C ILE A 236 -12.24 -28.16 -6.27
N ILE A 237 -11.54 -28.87 -5.39
CA ILE A 237 -11.63 -30.33 -5.25
C ILE A 237 -12.87 -30.68 -4.42
N GLU A 238 -13.59 -31.73 -4.80
CA GLU A 238 -14.73 -32.23 -4.04
C GLU A 238 -14.34 -32.47 -2.58
N ASN A 239 -14.99 -31.72 -1.67
CA ASN A 239 -14.74 -31.74 -0.24
C ASN A 239 -16.06 -31.49 0.51
N GLU A 240 -16.02 -31.53 1.84
CA GLU A 240 -17.19 -31.29 2.70
C GLU A 240 -17.92 -29.96 2.40
N LYS A 241 -17.19 -28.93 1.98
CA LYS A 241 -17.76 -27.60 1.66
C LYS A 241 -18.60 -27.68 0.40
N TYR A 242 -18.10 -28.39 -0.60
CA TYR A 242 -18.78 -28.60 -1.87
C TYR A 242 -20.01 -29.49 -1.71
N GLU A 243 -19.95 -30.52 -0.86
CA GLU A 243 -21.11 -31.37 -0.56
C GLU A 243 -22.22 -30.59 0.16
N LEU A 244 -21.87 -29.70 1.10
CA LEU A 244 -22.85 -28.78 1.68
C LEU A 244 -23.46 -27.86 0.62
N LEU A 245 -22.65 -27.29 -0.27
CA LEU A 245 -23.12 -26.42 -1.34
C LEU A 245 -24.11 -27.15 -2.27
N LYS A 246 -23.81 -28.40 -2.65
CA LYS A 246 -24.73 -29.25 -3.44
C LYS A 246 -26.06 -29.44 -2.70
N ALA A 247 -26.02 -29.70 -1.39
CA ALA A 247 -27.22 -29.96 -0.60
C ALA A 247 -28.18 -28.75 -0.51
N VAL A 248 -27.67 -27.53 -0.62
CA VAL A 248 -28.48 -26.29 -0.58
C VAL A 248 -28.37 -25.47 -1.86
N THR A 249 -28.03 -26.09 -2.99
CA THR A 249 -27.79 -25.37 -4.24
C THR A 249 -29.05 -24.66 -4.76
N HIS A 250 -28.86 -23.57 -5.51
CA HIS A 250 -29.94 -22.91 -6.24
C HIS A 250 -30.31 -23.63 -7.55
N TRP A 251 -29.57 -24.69 -7.92
CA TRP A 251 -29.82 -25.44 -9.15
C TRP A 251 -31.12 -26.24 -9.03
N ASN A 252 -31.97 -26.13 -10.05
CA ASN A 252 -33.13 -26.98 -10.20
C ASN A 252 -32.76 -28.31 -10.87
N ASP A 253 -33.72 -29.23 -10.99
CA ASP A 253 -33.46 -30.56 -11.58
C ASP A 253 -33.04 -30.45 -13.06
N ASP A 254 -33.51 -29.43 -13.79
CA ASP A 254 -33.09 -29.17 -15.16
C ASP A 254 -31.65 -28.63 -15.27
N ASP A 255 -31.20 -27.82 -14.31
CA ASP A 255 -29.80 -27.37 -14.20
C ASP A 255 -28.89 -28.57 -13.91
N VAL A 256 -29.29 -29.44 -12.98
CA VAL A 256 -28.55 -30.66 -12.64
C VAL A 256 -28.49 -31.61 -13.84
N LYS A 257 -29.61 -31.82 -14.54
CA LYS A 257 -29.65 -32.65 -15.75
C LYS A 257 -28.73 -32.10 -16.84
N ARG A 258 -28.80 -30.78 -17.09
CA ARG A 258 -27.89 -30.10 -18.03
C ARG A 258 -26.43 -30.26 -17.64
N GLU A 259 -26.11 -30.18 -16.35
CA GLU A 259 -24.76 -30.41 -15.85
C GLU A 259 -24.28 -31.84 -16.15
N ILE A 260 -25.12 -32.84 -15.88
CA ILE A 260 -24.80 -34.26 -16.14
C ILE A 260 -24.58 -34.47 -17.64
N GLU A 261 -25.51 -34.04 -18.49
CA GLU A 261 -25.39 -34.16 -19.94
C GLU A 261 -24.13 -33.47 -20.48
N PHE A 262 -23.78 -32.32 -19.91
CA PHE A 262 -22.57 -31.59 -20.28
C PHE A 262 -21.29 -32.33 -19.86
N LYS A 263 -21.24 -32.85 -18.62
CA LYS A 263 -20.12 -33.66 -18.15
C LYS A 263 -19.97 -34.96 -18.95
N GLU A 264 -21.07 -35.58 -19.36
CA GLU A 264 -21.04 -36.76 -20.22
C GLU A 264 -20.45 -36.45 -21.61
N LYS A 265 -20.82 -35.32 -22.22
CA LYS A 265 -20.23 -34.86 -23.49
C LYS A 265 -18.72 -34.64 -23.39
N LEU A 266 -18.24 -34.20 -22.23
CA LEU A 266 -16.82 -33.94 -21.99
C LEU A 266 -16.04 -35.13 -21.44
N LYS A 267 -16.70 -36.23 -21.05
CA LYS A 267 -16.08 -37.38 -20.36
C LYS A 267 -14.88 -37.99 -21.11
N ASN A 268 -14.86 -37.86 -22.44
CA ASN A 268 -13.80 -38.37 -23.32
C ASN A 268 -12.98 -37.26 -24.00
N LYS A 269 -13.17 -35.99 -23.62
CA LYS A 269 -12.48 -34.83 -24.20
C LYS A 269 -11.54 -34.25 -23.15
N GLU A 270 -10.24 -34.42 -23.35
CA GLU A 270 -9.24 -33.76 -22.51
C GLU A 270 -9.21 -32.27 -22.85
N ILE A 271 -9.47 -31.42 -21.86
CA ILE A 271 -9.46 -29.96 -22.00
C ILE A 271 -8.07 -29.48 -21.58
N GLU A 272 -7.22 -29.20 -22.55
CA GLU A 272 -5.88 -28.68 -22.31
C GLU A 272 -5.87 -27.14 -22.38
N PRO A 273 -5.58 -26.43 -21.28
CA PRO A 273 -5.38 -24.99 -21.31
C PRO A 273 -4.04 -24.63 -21.97
N ASP A 274 -3.96 -23.46 -22.62
CA ASP A 274 -2.69 -22.97 -23.19
C ASP A 274 -1.64 -22.70 -22.11
N TYR A 275 -2.09 -22.22 -20.94
CA TYR A 275 -1.24 -21.92 -19.78
C TYR A 275 -1.93 -22.31 -18.48
N LYS A 276 -1.15 -22.66 -17.45
CA LYS A 276 -1.63 -23.01 -16.12
C LYS A 276 -0.93 -22.20 -15.04
N LEU A 277 -1.71 -21.65 -14.11
CA LEU A 277 -1.27 -20.95 -12.91
C LEU A 277 -1.45 -21.89 -11.73
N ILE A 278 -0.35 -22.27 -11.07
CA ILE A 278 -0.35 -23.35 -10.07
C ILE A 278 -0.54 -22.80 -8.66
N ASN A 279 0.14 -21.71 -8.31
CA ASN A 279 0.22 -21.23 -6.93
C ASN A 279 -0.40 -19.85 -6.75
N SER A 280 -0.33 -18.98 -7.77
CA SER A 280 -0.76 -17.59 -7.66
C SER A 280 -1.10 -16.93 -8.98
N TYR A 281 -1.84 -15.83 -8.92
CA TYR A 281 -2.26 -15.07 -10.09
C TYR A 281 -1.07 -14.37 -10.80
N ASP A 282 -0.01 -14.00 -10.07
CA ASP A 282 1.14 -13.29 -10.64
C ASP A 282 1.99 -14.13 -11.61
N GLU A 283 1.80 -15.45 -11.63
CA GLU A 283 2.45 -16.36 -12.59
C GLU A 283 2.16 -15.99 -14.05
N ILE A 284 1.07 -15.27 -14.35
CA ILE A 284 0.79 -14.74 -15.70
C ILE A 284 1.93 -13.85 -16.24
N LEU A 285 2.66 -13.18 -15.34
CA LEU A 285 3.78 -12.31 -15.70
C LEU A 285 5.00 -13.10 -16.22
N ASN A 286 5.04 -14.41 -15.98
CA ASN A 286 6.08 -15.31 -16.49
C ASN A 286 5.81 -15.71 -17.95
N TYR A 287 4.54 -15.79 -18.34
CA TYR A 287 4.10 -16.24 -19.66
C TYR A 287 3.94 -15.09 -20.67
N PHE A 288 3.50 -13.92 -20.21
CA PHE A 288 3.10 -12.83 -21.09
C PHE A 288 3.92 -11.56 -20.91
N ARG A 289 3.96 -10.73 -21.96
CA ARG A 289 4.35 -9.31 -21.88
C ARG A 289 3.10 -8.48 -22.04
N PHE A 290 2.88 -7.55 -21.11
CA PHE A 290 1.70 -6.72 -21.12
C PHE A 290 2.00 -5.35 -21.71
N LYS A 291 1.09 -4.84 -22.54
CA LYS A 291 1.13 -3.49 -23.10
C LYS A 291 -0.21 -2.80 -22.92
N GLN A 292 -0.19 -1.49 -23.06
CA GLN A 292 -1.40 -0.67 -23.08
C GLN A 292 -2.37 -1.07 -24.19
N ASN A 293 -3.66 -1.08 -23.86
CA ASN A 293 -4.76 -1.24 -24.81
C ASN A 293 -5.03 0.07 -25.56
N ASP A 294 -5.18 -0.04 -26.88
CA ASP A 294 -5.28 1.12 -27.77
C ASP A 294 -6.60 1.90 -27.55
N LEU A 295 -7.68 1.26 -27.07
CA LEU A 295 -8.97 1.92 -26.81
C LEU A 295 -9.04 2.70 -25.50
N LYS A 296 -8.08 2.55 -24.58
CA LYS A 296 -8.05 3.34 -23.34
C LYS A 296 -7.66 4.80 -23.55
N LEU A 297 -7.31 5.17 -24.77
CA LEU A 297 -6.90 6.51 -25.14
C LEU A 297 -7.96 7.09 -26.06
N ASN A 298 -8.97 7.75 -25.47
CA ASN A 298 -9.82 8.65 -26.26
C ASN A 298 -8.99 9.89 -26.58
N ILE A 299 -8.52 10.00 -27.83
CA ILE A 299 -7.73 11.13 -28.32
C ILE A 299 -8.45 12.47 -28.10
N GLU A 300 -9.79 12.50 -28.09
CA GLU A 300 -10.57 13.70 -27.79
C GLU A 300 -10.31 14.24 -26.38
N LEU A 301 -9.87 13.38 -25.44
CA LEU A 301 -9.48 13.79 -24.08
C LEU A 301 -8.04 14.31 -23.99
N LEU A 302 -7.25 14.23 -25.06
CA LEU A 302 -5.85 14.67 -25.07
C LEU A 302 -5.68 16.13 -24.60
N PRO A 303 -6.53 17.10 -24.99
CA PRO A 303 -6.45 18.47 -24.46
C PRO A 303 -6.61 18.53 -22.93
N ASN A 304 -7.56 17.78 -22.37
CA ASN A 304 -7.78 17.70 -20.93
C ASN A 304 -6.61 17.03 -20.21
N VAL A 305 -6.03 16.00 -20.83
CA VAL A 305 -4.86 15.30 -20.30
C VAL A 305 -3.64 16.21 -20.27
N ILE A 306 -3.38 16.96 -21.35
CA ILE A 306 -2.31 17.96 -21.41
C ILE A 306 -2.53 19.03 -20.35
N ALA A 307 -3.76 19.51 -20.15
CA ALA A 307 -4.07 20.49 -19.11
C ALA A 307 -3.77 19.95 -17.70
N VAL A 308 -4.16 18.71 -17.40
CA VAL A 308 -3.86 18.04 -16.13
C VAL A 308 -2.36 17.82 -15.95
N TRP A 309 -1.68 17.33 -16.99
CA TRP A 309 -0.23 17.10 -16.99
C TRP A 309 0.55 18.41 -16.77
N ASN A 310 0.17 19.49 -17.47
CA ASN A 310 0.73 20.83 -17.26
C ASN A 310 0.57 21.25 -15.80
N LYS A 311 -0.62 21.10 -15.23
CA LYS A 311 -0.86 21.50 -13.84
C LYS A 311 -0.03 20.68 -12.84
N ILE A 312 0.16 19.38 -13.11
CA ILE A 312 1.03 18.53 -12.28
C ILE A 312 2.49 18.99 -12.40
N THR A 313 2.94 19.32 -13.61
CA THR A 313 4.30 19.82 -13.87
C THR A 313 4.55 21.16 -13.19
N ASP A 314 3.57 22.07 -13.15
CA ASP A 314 3.65 23.31 -12.38
C ASP A 314 3.83 23.05 -10.87
N VAL A 315 3.06 22.09 -10.33
CA VAL A 315 3.16 21.68 -8.93
C VAL A 315 4.52 21.05 -8.63
N GLN A 316 5.08 20.26 -9.56
CA GLN A 316 6.44 19.74 -9.46
C GLN A 316 7.48 20.87 -9.38
N GLN A 317 7.41 21.86 -10.28
CA GLN A 317 8.29 23.03 -10.29
C GLN A 317 8.20 23.77 -8.95
N HIS A 318 6.98 24.01 -8.46
CA HIS A 318 6.75 24.68 -7.19
C HIS A 318 7.38 23.95 -6.00
N PHE A 319 7.23 22.62 -5.89
CA PHE A 319 7.88 21.86 -4.83
C PHE A 319 9.40 21.84 -4.94
N ASN A 320 9.94 21.81 -6.16
CA ASN A 320 11.38 21.93 -6.38
C ASN A 320 11.91 23.30 -5.93
N ASP A 321 11.19 24.39 -6.22
CA ASP A 321 11.53 25.74 -5.78
C ASP A 321 11.50 25.86 -4.25
N ILE A 322 10.50 25.27 -3.60
CA ILE A 322 10.45 25.21 -2.13
C ILE A 322 11.68 24.49 -1.58
N ALA A 323 12.06 23.34 -2.15
CA ALA A 323 13.25 22.60 -1.72
C ALA A 323 14.54 23.44 -1.87
N LEU A 324 14.70 24.18 -2.96
CA LEU A 324 15.84 25.10 -3.15
C LEU A 324 15.82 26.25 -2.14
N LYS A 325 14.65 26.86 -1.87
CA LYS A 325 14.51 27.92 -0.85
C LYS A 325 14.90 27.42 0.54
N ILE A 326 14.47 26.22 0.93
CA ILE A 326 14.82 25.60 2.22
C ILE A 326 16.34 25.42 2.34
N ARG A 327 17.02 24.97 1.28
CA ARG A 327 18.48 24.80 1.27
C ARG A 327 19.23 26.11 1.36
N ASN A 328 18.78 27.14 0.64
CA ASN A 328 19.38 28.47 0.72
C ASN A 328 19.21 29.06 2.12
N LEU A 329 18.03 28.94 2.73
CA LEU A 329 17.80 29.36 4.11
C LEU A 329 18.70 28.60 5.09
N ALA A 330 18.87 27.29 4.91
CA ALA A 330 19.77 26.50 5.75
C ALA A 330 21.23 26.99 5.66
N LEU A 331 21.74 27.34 4.47
CA LEU A 331 23.09 27.90 4.29
C LEU A 331 23.24 29.29 4.91
N THR A 332 22.22 30.14 4.77
CA THR A 332 22.19 31.46 5.40
C THR A 332 22.21 31.33 6.92
N THR A 333 21.31 30.52 7.49
CA THR A 333 21.27 30.25 8.93
C THR A 333 22.58 29.64 9.42
N PHE A 334 23.17 28.71 8.69
CA PHE A 334 24.49 28.15 9.01
C PHE A 334 25.57 29.22 9.09
N THR A 335 25.63 30.14 8.13
CA THR A 335 26.59 31.26 8.13
C THR A 335 26.42 32.15 9.36
N PHE A 336 25.17 32.49 9.73
CA PHE A 336 24.89 33.25 10.94
C PHE A 336 25.29 32.50 12.22
N ILE A 337 25.05 31.19 12.28
CA ILE A 337 25.47 30.35 13.40
C ILE A 337 27.00 30.40 13.55
N ILE A 338 27.76 30.19 12.47
CA ILE A 338 29.23 30.23 12.50
C ILE A 338 29.74 31.59 12.99
N ALA A 339 29.19 32.69 12.47
CA ALA A 339 29.54 34.03 12.92
C ALA A 339 29.24 34.25 14.42
N GLY A 340 28.07 33.80 14.88
CA GLY A 340 27.67 33.87 16.29
C GLY A 340 28.58 33.05 17.21
N ILE A 341 28.97 31.84 16.79
CA ILE A 341 29.95 31.01 17.53
C ILE A 341 31.28 31.76 17.66
N GLY A 342 31.78 32.35 16.58
CA GLY A 342 33.04 33.10 16.59
C GLY A 342 33.02 34.30 17.52
N PHE A 343 31.91 35.06 17.52
CA PHE A 343 31.70 36.17 18.45
C PHE A 343 31.65 35.71 19.91
N LEU A 344 30.83 34.70 20.23
CA LEU A 344 30.70 34.17 21.59
C LEU A 344 31.99 33.54 22.11
N PHE A 345 32.78 32.94 21.22
CA PHE A 345 34.10 32.42 21.56
C PHE A 345 35.07 33.56 21.93
N LYS A 346 35.05 34.68 21.21
CA LYS A 346 35.87 35.86 21.52
C LYS A 346 35.54 36.45 22.90
N GLU A 347 34.26 36.49 23.26
CA GLU A 347 33.79 37.01 24.56
C GLU A 347 34.10 36.09 25.75
N ASN A 348 34.56 34.85 25.52
CA ASN A 348 34.94 33.87 26.55
C ASN A 348 33.84 33.60 27.62
N LEU A 349 32.56 33.61 27.21
CA LEU A 349 31.44 33.36 28.12
C LEU A 349 31.31 31.86 28.46
N SER A 350 31.12 31.53 29.73
CA SER A 350 30.88 30.15 30.19
C SER A 350 29.91 30.08 31.38
N PHE A 351 29.16 28.99 31.45
CA PHE A 351 28.29 28.66 32.59
C PHE A 351 28.92 27.57 33.46
N ILE A 352 28.63 27.62 34.76
CA ILE A 352 29.02 26.58 35.72
C ILE A 352 27.78 25.75 36.03
N ILE A 353 27.78 24.48 35.64
CA ILE A 353 26.69 23.53 35.91
C ILE A 353 27.30 22.26 36.50
N PHE A 354 26.88 21.85 37.70
CA PHE A 354 27.41 20.67 38.42
C PHE A 354 28.96 20.59 38.43
N ASN A 355 29.65 21.70 38.72
CA ASN A 355 31.12 21.85 38.67
C ASN A 355 31.78 21.72 37.29
N TYR A 356 31.01 21.59 36.21
CA TYR A 356 31.51 21.62 34.84
C TYR A 356 31.34 23.02 34.22
N TYR A 357 32.39 23.47 33.52
CA TYR A 357 32.40 24.75 32.80
C TYR A 357 32.01 24.52 31.36
N ILE A 358 30.82 24.98 30.98
CA ILE A 358 30.29 24.81 29.63
C ILE A 358 30.41 26.15 28.89
N PRO A 359 31.24 26.24 27.83
CA PRO A 359 31.35 27.48 27.07
C PRO A 359 30.05 27.73 26.30
N VAL A 360 29.56 28.97 26.34
CA VAL A 360 28.29 29.35 25.72
C VAL A 360 28.33 29.13 24.20
N SER A 361 29.50 29.33 23.59
CA SER A 361 29.76 29.04 22.18
C SER A 361 29.53 27.56 21.80
N ALA A 362 29.83 26.61 22.70
CA ALA A 362 29.58 25.19 22.45
C ALA A 362 28.09 24.83 22.51
N ILE A 363 27.34 25.43 23.45
CA ILE A 363 25.88 25.30 23.51
C ILE A 363 25.26 25.86 22.24
N PHE A 364 25.68 27.05 21.82
CA PHE A 364 25.20 27.69 20.60
C PHE A 364 25.51 26.86 19.34
N SER A 365 26.67 26.20 19.29
CA SER A 365 27.03 25.28 18.21
C SER A 365 26.13 24.04 18.16
N ILE A 366 25.80 23.43 19.31
CA ILE A 366 24.86 22.29 19.38
C ILE A 366 23.46 22.71 18.94
N LEU A 367 22.97 23.86 19.42
CA LEU A 367 21.68 24.41 19.00
C LEU A 367 21.68 24.69 17.50
N GLY A 368 22.77 25.22 16.97
CA GLY A 368 22.96 25.40 15.53
C GLY A 368 22.85 24.07 14.76
N ALA A 369 23.51 23.01 15.24
CA ALA A 369 23.43 21.69 14.61
C ALA A 369 21.98 21.15 14.62
N LEU A 370 21.24 21.37 15.70
CA LEU A 370 19.83 21.00 15.80
C LEU A 370 18.96 21.79 14.81
N ILE A 371 19.17 23.11 14.66
CA ILE A 371 18.44 23.94 13.68
C ILE A 371 18.70 23.45 12.26
N ILE A 372 19.94 23.15 11.90
CA ILE A 372 20.27 22.59 10.58
C ILE A 372 19.65 21.20 10.39
N TRP A 373 19.58 20.39 11.44
CA TRP A 373 18.86 19.10 11.41
C TRP A 373 17.36 19.27 11.17
N VAL A 374 16.72 20.30 11.73
CA VAL A 374 15.30 20.61 11.45
C VAL A 374 15.10 20.96 9.97
N PHE A 375 15.98 21.76 9.37
CA PHE A 375 15.94 22.02 7.93
C PHE A 375 16.09 20.74 7.10
N TYR A 376 17.02 19.86 7.48
CA TYR A 376 17.17 18.54 6.84
C TYR A 376 15.89 17.70 6.93
N PHE A 377 15.28 17.66 8.12
CA PHE A 377 14.07 16.88 8.37
C PHE A 377 12.93 17.37 7.47
N MET A 378 12.70 18.69 7.45
CA MET A 378 11.66 19.32 6.64
C MET A 378 11.89 19.10 5.13
N ASP A 379 13.11 19.31 4.61
CA ASP A 379 13.45 19.11 3.19
C ASP A 379 13.21 17.64 2.78
N LYS A 380 13.76 16.68 3.54
CA LYS A 380 13.73 15.26 3.18
C LYS A 380 12.40 14.57 3.45
N HIS A 381 11.80 14.79 4.62
CA HIS A 381 10.68 13.98 5.09
C HIS A 381 9.32 14.59 4.74
N TRP A 382 9.25 15.89 4.43
CA TRP A 382 8.02 16.54 4.00
C TRP A 382 8.06 16.89 2.50
N TYR A 383 8.83 17.90 2.11
CA TYR A 383 8.73 18.48 0.77
C TYR A 383 9.28 17.57 -0.33
N HIS A 384 10.37 16.83 -0.08
CA HIS A 384 10.85 15.84 -1.04
C HIS A 384 9.82 14.73 -1.30
N LYS A 385 9.04 14.33 -0.28
CA LYS A 385 7.97 13.33 -0.46
C LYS A 385 6.85 13.86 -1.35
N PHE A 386 6.50 15.14 -1.22
CA PHE A 386 5.53 15.79 -2.10
C PHE A 386 6.02 15.87 -3.55
N LEU A 387 7.28 16.25 -3.76
CA LEU A 387 7.92 16.25 -5.08
C LEU A 387 7.93 14.86 -5.72
N VAL A 388 8.30 13.81 -4.96
CA VAL A 388 8.26 12.44 -5.47
C VAL A 388 6.84 12.00 -5.82
N GLY A 389 5.85 12.40 -5.03
CA GLY A 389 4.43 12.14 -5.31
C GLY A 389 3.99 12.73 -6.64
N SER A 390 4.30 14.01 -6.90
CA SER A 390 3.95 14.68 -8.15
C SER A 390 4.72 14.13 -9.36
N VAL A 391 5.99 13.73 -9.19
CA VAL A 391 6.76 13.02 -10.25
C VAL A 391 6.12 11.68 -10.62
N LYS A 392 5.72 10.88 -9.62
CA LYS A 392 5.03 9.61 -9.88
C LYS A 392 3.71 9.82 -10.62
N GLN A 393 2.95 10.84 -10.23
CA GLN A 393 1.66 11.13 -10.88
C GLN A 393 1.86 11.57 -12.33
N SER A 394 2.82 12.43 -12.62
CA SER A 394 3.13 12.82 -14.00
C SER A 394 3.62 11.62 -14.81
N SER A 395 4.56 10.84 -14.29
CA SER A 395 5.07 9.61 -14.95
C SER A 395 3.95 8.64 -15.30
N LYS A 396 2.90 8.51 -14.47
CA LYS A 396 1.71 7.71 -14.81
C LYS A 396 0.98 8.23 -16.05
N ILE A 397 0.80 9.53 -16.18
CA ILE A 397 0.19 10.15 -17.37
C ILE A 397 1.13 10.01 -18.57
N GLU A 398 2.42 10.30 -18.39
CA GLU A 398 3.45 10.16 -19.43
C GLU A 398 3.47 8.75 -20.00
N ASN A 399 3.60 7.72 -19.15
CA ASN A 399 3.60 6.33 -19.58
C ASN A 399 2.30 5.94 -20.30
N LYS A 400 1.16 6.48 -19.85
CA LYS A 400 -0.15 6.21 -20.46
C LYS A 400 -0.28 6.86 -21.85
N TRP A 401 0.33 8.00 -22.12
CA TRP A 401 0.12 8.73 -23.38
C TRP A 401 1.34 8.75 -24.31
N ASN A 402 2.50 8.24 -23.87
CA ASN A 402 3.77 8.27 -24.60
C ASN A 402 3.71 7.71 -26.02
N LYS A 403 2.81 6.77 -26.32
CA LYS A 403 2.67 6.22 -27.68
C LYS A 403 1.97 7.17 -28.65
N ILE A 404 1.07 8.00 -28.15
CA ILE A 404 0.28 8.94 -28.96
C ILE A 404 0.96 10.31 -29.00
N PHE A 405 1.50 10.76 -27.87
CA PHE A 405 2.15 12.05 -27.73
C PHE A 405 3.46 11.89 -26.92
N PRO A 406 4.54 11.39 -27.55
CA PRO A 406 5.81 11.09 -26.89
C PRO A 406 6.48 12.33 -26.28
N GLU A 407 6.15 13.52 -26.76
CA GLU A 407 6.70 14.80 -26.32
C GLU A 407 6.36 15.13 -24.85
N ILE A 408 5.39 14.45 -24.23
CA ILE A 408 5.06 14.67 -22.81
C ILE A 408 6.04 14.04 -21.83
N GLY A 409 6.98 13.21 -22.30
CA GLY A 409 7.86 12.35 -21.49
C GLY A 409 8.96 13.07 -20.67
N LEU A 410 8.70 14.27 -20.13
CA LEU A 410 9.67 15.06 -19.39
C LEU A 410 10.11 14.39 -18.08
N SER A 411 9.16 13.98 -17.23
CA SER A 411 9.45 13.41 -15.90
C SER A 411 10.19 12.08 -16.01
N ASN A 412 9.82 11.26 -17.00
CA ASN A 412 10.49 10.01 -17.33
C ASN A 412 11.93 10.24 -17.80
N SER A 413 12.15 11.25 -18.67
CA SER A 413 13.48 11.61 -19.17
C SER A 413 14.39 12.08 -18.03
N ILE A 414 13.91 12.97 -17.16
CA ILE A 414 14.64 13.41 -15.96
C ILE A 414 14.97 12.22 -15.05
N SER A 415 14.02 11.32 -14.82
CA SER A 415 14.23 10.14 -13.97
C SER A 415 15.27 9.17 -14.55
N LYS A 416 15.35 9.06 -15.87
CA LYS A 416 16.33 8.24 -16.57
C LYS A 416 17.73 8.84 -16.46
N GLU A 417 17.89 10.13 -16.77
CA GLU A 417 19.18 10.83 -16.74
C GLU A 417 19.71 11.08 -15.32
N SER A 418 18.82 11.25 -14.34
CA SER A 418 19.21 11.50 -12.95
C SER A 418 19.82 10.29 -12.22
N ASN A 419 19.61 9.08 -12.75
CA ASN A 419 20.20 7.83 -12.25
C ASN A 419 21.59 7.60 -12.87
N TYR A 420 22.51 8.54 -12.64
CA TYR A 420 23.89 8.43 -13.12
C TYR A 420 24.77 7.65 -12.13
N ASN A 421 25.56 6.71 -12.66
CA ASN A 421 26.63 6.02 -11.93
C ASN A 421 27.94 6.75 -12.23
N PHE A 422 28.52 7.39 -11.21
CA PHE A 422 29.84 8.01 -11.32
C PHE A 422 30.89 6.99 -10.86
N GLU A 423 31.81 6.64 -11.75
CA GLU A 423 32.94 5.72 -11.48
C GLU A 423 34.25 6.49 -11.74
N LYS A 424 34.95 6.88 -10.67
CA LYS A 424 36.29 7.48 -10.76
C LYS A 424 37.11 7.11 -9.51
N PHE A 425 38.38 6.74 -9.70
CA PHE A 425 39.30 6.31 -8.64
C PHE A 425 38.81 5.12 -7.78
N GLY A 426 38.24 4.08 -8.40
CA GLY A 426 37.88 2.83 -7.70
C GLY A 426 36.69 2.92 -6.74
N ILE A 427 36.02 4.08 -6.62
CA ILE A 427 34.86 4.28 -5.75
C ILE A 427 33.59 4.39 -6.62
N ARG A 428 32.66 3.45 -6.42
CA ARG A 428 31.35 3.43 -7.10
C ARG A 428 30.33 4.29 -6.35
N PHE A 429 29.93 5.42 -6.94
CA PHE A 429 28.84 6.24 -6.43
C PHE A 429 27.58 6.07 -7.26
N LYS A 430 26.57 5.40 -6.67
CA LYS A 430 25.19 5.46 -7.14
C LYS A 430 24.52 6.69 -6.54
N SER A 431 24.18 7.68 -7.36
CA SER A 431 23.45 8.89 -6.93
C SER A 431 21.97 8.55 -6.74
N ASN A 432 21.58 8.19 -5.51
CA ASN A 432 20.16 8.09 -5.13
C ASN A 432 19.71 9.43 -4.54
N SER A 433 18.46 9.86 -4.77
CA SER A 433 17.90 11.12 -4.24
C SER A 433 18.14 11.25 -2.73
N ASN A 434 17.97 10.16 -1.97
CA ASN A 434 18.24 10.10 -0.53
C ASN A 434 19.70 10.43 -0.17
N ARG A 435 20.68 10.06 -0.99
CA ARG A 435 22.10 10.33 -0.73
C ARG A 435 22.43 11.81 -0.95
N ARG A 436 21.73 12.51 -1.85
CA ARG A 436 21.96 13.95 -2.10
C ARG A 436 21.71 14.80 -0.86
N PHE A 437 20.65 14.50 -0.10
CA PHE A 437 20.39 15.17 1.19
C PHE A 437 21.51 14.92 2.20
N ILE A 438 22.02 13.68 2.25
CA ILE A 438 23.13 13.31 3.13
C ILE A 438 24.38 14.13 2.76
N PHE A 439 24.73 14.22 1.47
CA PHE A 439 25.88 15.01 1.02
C PHE A 439 25.75 16.51 1.31
N PHE A 440 24.54 17.07 1.26
CA PHE A 440 24.34 18.50 1.52
C PHE A 440 24.33 18.84 3.02
N TYR A 441 23.55 18.12 3.83
CA TYR A 441 23.36 18.48 5.25
C TYR A 441 24.41 17.90 6.19
N ARG A 442 25.03 16.75 5.88
CA ARG A 442 26.04 16.16 6.77
C ARG A 442 27.23 17.08 7.01
N PRO A 443 27.86 17.68 5.99
CA PRO A 443 29.01 18.56 6.22
C PRO A 443 28.68 19.70 7.18
N LEU A 444 27.49 20.31 7.03
CA LEU A 444 27.01 21.42 7.87
C LEU A 444 26.80 20.99 9.33
N ILE A 445 26.14 19.85 9.56
CA ILE A 445 25.90 19.34 10.92
C ILE A 445 27.21 18.89 11.56
N TRP A 446 28.04 18.11 10.83
CA TRP A 446 29.29 17.59 11.37
C TRP A 446 30.30 18.70 11.66
N SER A 447 30.37 19.76 10.87
CA SER A 447 31.26 20.88 11.18
C SER A 447 30.88 21.52 12.53
N LEU A 448 29.59 21.68 12.81
CA LEU A 448 29.13 22.22 14.10
C LEU A 448 29.40 21.26 15.26
N VAL A 449 29.21 19.95 15.06
CA VAL A 449 29.55 18.93 16.07
C VAL A 449 31.05 18.93 16.36
N ILE A 450 31.90 19.00 15.33
CA ILE A 450 33.36 19.07 15.49
C ILE A 450 33.76 20.37 16.20
N ILE A 451 33.19 21.51 15.81
CA ILE A 451 33.41 22.80 16.48
C ILE A 451 33.02 22.71 17.95
N THR A 452 31.89 22.11 18.30
CA THR A 452 31.48 21.88 19.68
C THR A 452 32.55 21.11 20.46
N VAL A 453 33.05 19.99 19.92
CA VAL A 453 34.10 19.19 20.57
C VAL A 453 35.38 20.01 20.77
N LEU A 454 35.81 20.74 19.75
CA LEU A 454 37.00 21.59 19.82
C LEU A 454 36.84 22.68 20.89
N LEU A 455 35.68 23.35 20.96
CA LEU A 455 35.41 24.39 21.96
C LEU A 455 35.48 23.84 23.39
N PHE A 456 35.02 22.61 23.63
CA PHE A 456 35.18 21.96 24.93
C PHE A 456 36.65 21.68 25.25
N ILE A 457 37.43 21.18 24.29
CA ILE A 457 38.86 20.89 24.47
C ILE A 457 39.66 22.16 24.75
N PHE A 458 39.46 23.22 23.95
CA PHE A 458 40.18 24.49 24.11
C PHE A 458 39.87 25.18 25.44
N ASN A 459 38.62 25.17 25.88
CA ASN A 459 38.23 25.78 27.16
C ASN A 459 38.92 25.07 28.36
N GLN A 460 39.05 23.74 28.31
CA GLN A 460 39.81 23.01 29.34
C GLN A 460 41.30 23.36 29.33
N HIS A 461 41.90 23.49 28.14
CA HIS A 461 43.32 23.84 28.00
C HIS A 461 43.63 25.24 28.54
N GLN A 462 42.86 26.26 28.15
CA GLN A 462 43.04 27.65 28.58
C GLN A 462 43.00 27.78 30.12
N LYS A 463 42.15 26.96 30.75
CA LYS A 463 42.02 26.92 32.20
C LYS A 463 43.15 26.16 32.90
N SER A 464 43.62 25.04 32.33
CA SER A 464 44.80 24.33 32.84
C SER A 464 46.06 25.20 32.85
N VAL A 465 46.19 26.06 31.83
CA VAL A 465 47.27 27.03 31.72
C VAL A 465 47.10 28.15 32.76
N SER A 466 45.91 28.74 32.87
CA SER A 466 45.62 29.78 33.87
C SER A 466 45.85 29.30 35.31
N TYR A 467 45.44 28.06 35.64
CA TYR A 467 45.65 27.48 36.97
C TYR A 467 47.14 27.23 37.28
N LYS A 468 47.91 26.73 36.30
CA LYS A 468 49.37 26.57 36.45
C LYS A 468 50.08 27.91 36.66
N PHE A 469 49.70 28.96 35.93
CA PHE A 469 50.23 30.31 36.14
C PHE A 469 49.89 30.86 37.54
N TYR A 470 48.68 30.61 38.03
CA TYR A 470 48.26 31.03 39.37
C TYR A 470 48.99 30.28 40.49
N GLU A 471 49.22 28.96 40.37
CA GLU A 471 50.05 28.24 41.35
C GLU A 471 51.50 28.71 41.35
N GLN A 472 52.05 29.03 40.17
CA GLN A 472 53.43 29.51 40.04
C GLN A 472 53.61 30.90 40.66
N SER A 473 52.62 31.79 40.54
CA SER A 473 52.66 33.11 41.20
C SER A 473 52.49 33.01 42.72
N ILE A 474 51.65 32.09 43.23
CA ILE A 474 51.54 31.83 44.67
C ILE A 474 52.85 31.29 45.24
N LYS A 475 53.52 30.37 44.55
CA LYS A 475 54.84 29.85 44.98
C LYS A 475 55.89 30.96 45.04
N GLN A 476 55.96 31.84 44.03
CA GLN A 476 56.89 32.98 44.05
C GLN A 476 56.60 33.95 45.20
N ASN A 477 55.33 34.28 45.43
CA ASN A 477 54.97 35.19 46.53
C ASN A 477 55.27 34.60 47.91
N LYS A 478 55.11 33.29 48.12
CA LYS A 478 55.50 32.63 49.38
C LYS A 478 57.01 32.66 49.63
N VAL A 479 57.84 32.54 48.59
CA VAL A 479 59.31 32.62 48.72
C VAL A 479 59.72 34.05 49.14
N LEU A 480 59.17 35.07 48.49
CA LEU A 480 59.42 36.48 48.83
C LEU A 480 58.99 36.86 50.25
N ASP A 481 57.94 36.23 50.79
CA ASP A 481 57.43 36.51 52.13
C ASP A 481 58.27 35.82 53.24
N ILE A 482 58.97 34.72 52.91
CA ILE A 482 59.94 34.06 53.80
C ILE A 482 61.21 34.90 53.89
N ASP A 483 61.79 35.30 52.74
CA ASP A 483 63.01 36.13 52.71
C ASP A 483 62.84 37.45 53.48
N ASN A 484 61.65 38.08 53.37
CA ASN A 484 61.35 39.32 54.10
C ASN A 484 61.19 39.10 55.61
N LYS A 485 60.72 37.93 56.07
CA LYS A 485 60.64 37.61 57.50
C LYS A 485 62.03 37.38 58.09
N ASP A 486 62.89 36.68 57.36
CA ASP A 486 64.26 36.39 57.82
C ASP A 486 65.07 37.70 57.94
N LEU A 487 64.97 38.60 56.96
CA LEU A 487 65.55 39.95 57.03
C LEU A 487 65.04 40.78 58.21
N LYS A 488 63.77 40.61 58.59
CA LYS A 488 63.16 41.36 59.70
C LYS A 488 63.62 40.84 61.06
N ILE A 489 63.76 39.52 61.19
CA ILE A 489 64.30 38.86 62.39
C ILE A 489 65.77 39.26 62.59
N GLU A 490 66.57 39.23 61.52
CA GLU A 490 67.98 39.62 61.55
C GLU A 490 68.15 41.08 61.99
N ASN A 491 67.31 41.99 61.48
CA ASN A 491 67.28 43.40 61.88
C ASN A 491 66.81 43.63 63.34
N GLU A 492 65.87 42.83 63.86
CA GLU A 492 65.46 42.93 65.27
C GLU A 492 66.53 42.41 66.22
N LEU A 493 67.21 41.31 65.87
CA LEU A 493 68.35 40.80 66.64
C LEU A 493 69.49 41.84 66.68
N LEU A 494 69.78 42.49 65.55
CA LEU A 494 70.78 43.57 65.48
C LEU A 494 70.40 44.77 66.35
N LYS A 495 69.13 45.18 66.35
CA LYS A 495 68.62 46.26 67.20
C LYS A 495 68.67 45.91 68.70
N LYS A 496 68.43 44.65 69.05
CA LYS A 496 68.48 44.18 70.44
C LYS A 496 69.92 44.15 70.97
N ALA A 497 70.87 43.66 70.17
CA ALA A 497 72.30 43.67 70.51
C ALA A 497 72.88 45.10 70.67
N LEU A 498 72.36 46.08 69.91
CA LEU A 498 72.77 47.48 70.04
C LEU A 498 72.16 48.20 71.25
N LYS A 499 71.05 47.68 71.82
CA LYS A 499 70.37 48.26 72.99
C LYS A 499 70.97 47.82 74.33
N GLU A 500 71.69 46.70 74.36
CA GLU A 500 72.41 46.22 75.57
C GLU A 500 73.81 46.85 75.75
N LYS A 501 74.21 47.78 74.85
CA LYS A 501 75.47 48.54 74.92
C LYS A 501 75.31 50.03 75.26
N LYS A 502 74.18 50.44 75.82
CA LYS A 502 73.95 51.74 76.47
C LYS A 502 73.44 51.51 77.88
#